data_AF-A0A2U1LRY4-F1
#
_entry.id   AF-A0A2U1LRY4-F1
#
_cell.length_a   1.000
_cell.length_b   1.000
_cell.length_c   1.000
_cell.angle_alpha   90.00
_cell.angle_beta   90.00
_cell.angle_gamma   90.00
#
_symmetry.space_group_name_H-M   'P 1'
#
loop_
_entity.id
_entity.type
_entity.pdbx_description
1 polymer ?
#
loop_
_entity_poly.entity_id
_entity_poly.type
_entity_poly.pdbx_seq_one_letter_code
_entity_poly.pdbx_strand_id
1 'polypeptide(L)'
;MASSMKGFEHLEIQFEEIKSATNNFSEENVIGHGGFGKVYKGELSHTHSKGKSLVALKRLDRKHGQGDVEFHKEVRMLSCYRHENIISLLGFSRGRDEMILVYEYASRGSLNHYLNDVNLTWTQRLKICLDVAKGLSYLHDPREAYQRLIHCDIKSANILLDENFNAKVADFGLSKIGPANQHNSILVTDALGTHGYCDPVFMETYTLTKESDVYSFGVVLFEVLCGKLCGEYSNGKLKVLYVPMWKQSYEENKLGQIILKDIMQQMNPSSLDTFSGIAYQCLKRLREEWPSMSLVVEKLEIALQMQVLPKEYAEIANASVYPLLCRSLEEFKDLLSKGVLLNGGKTWLSLNDKEEHHVVVSIEEYLSLDEPNTDYRDQYSSKEKSRFELMILAASTFRFAVGCYKTRLTEFKIHVTAPLFCWSIVYSS
;
A
#
# COMPACT_ATOMS: atom_id res chain seq x y z
N MET A 1 -7.34 19.46 31.16
CA MET A 1 -7.78 18.17 30.59
C MET A 1 -9.14 18.25 29.89
N ALA A 2 -10.16 18.97 30.40
CA ALA A 2 -11.44 19.19 29.71
C ALA A 2 -11.38 19.97 28.37
N SER A 3 -10.21 20.52 28.00
CA SER A 3 -9.99 21.30 26.77
C SER A 3 -9.69 20.43 25.54
N SER A 4 -9.30 19.17 25.72
CA SER A 4 -8.75 18.32 24.62
C SER A 4 -9.79 17.71 23.69
N MET A 5 -11.06 17.64 24.11
CA MET A 5 -12.16 17.05 23.31
C MET A 5 -13.02 18.09 22.60
N LYS A 6 -12.76 19.39 22.81
CA LYS A 6 -13.49 20.46 22.15
C LYS A 6 -13.28 20.37 20.64
N GLY A 7 -14.36 20.12 19.89
CA GLY A 7 -14.36 19.90 18.45
C GLY A 7 -14.77 18.48 18.03
N PHE A 8 -14.82 17.52 18.94
CA PHE A 8 -15.21 16.14 18.66
C PHE A 8 -16.52 15.71 19.32
N GLU A 9 -17.28 16.64 19.91
CA GLU A 9 -18.54 16.34 20.61
C GLU A 9 -19.59 15.69 19.70
N HIS A 10 -19.52 15.97 18.40
CA HIS A 10 -20.39 15.36 17.38
C HIS A 10 -20.15 13.84 17.19
N LEU A 11 -19.04 13.31 17.71
CA LEU A 11 -18.70 11.88 17.69
C LEU A 11 -19.06 11.16 19.01
N GLU A 12 -19.58 11.88 20.01
CA GLU A 12 -19.90 11.30 21.31
C GLU A 12 -21.22 10.52 21.26
N ILE A 13 -21.13 9.24 21.63
CA ILE A 13 -22.24 8.28 21.64
C ILE A 13 -22.67 8.05 23.10
N GLN A 14 -23.98 8.03 23.33
CA GLN A 14 -24.53 7.84 24.67
C GLN A 14 -24.19 6.44 25.19
N PHE A 15 -23.75 6.37 26.45
CA PHE A 15 -23.33 5.10 27.07
C PHE A 15 -24.42 4.02 27.03
N GLU A 16 -25.70 4.39 27.20
CA GLU A 16 -26.80 3.43 27.14
C GLU A 16 -26.97 2.82 25.74
N GLU A 17 -26.63 3.56 24.68
CA GLU A 17 -26.64 3.04 23.31
C GLU A 17 -25.52 2.00 23.12
N ILE A 18 -24.31 2.29 23.63
CA ILE A 18 -23.18 1.36 23.63
C ILE A 18 -23.49 0.07 24.41
N LYS A 19 -24.12 0.23 25.58
CA LYS A 19 -24.55 -0.87 26.43
C LYS A 19 -25.61 -1.71 25.73
N SER A 20 -26.57 -1.10 25.06
CA SER A 20 -27.57 -1.81 24.26
C SER A 20 -26.93 -2.54 23.07
N ALA A 21 -26.01 -1.90 22.36
CA ALA A 21 -25.35 -2.44 21.17
C ALA A 21 -24.50 -3.68 21.46
N THR A 22 -23.96 -3.78 22.67
CA THR A 22 -23.09 -4.88 23.12
C THR A 22 -23.81 -5.94 23.94
N ASN A 23 -25.15 -5.84 24.09
CA ASN A 23 -25.92 -6.64 25.03
C ASN A 23 -25.32 -6.62 26.45
N ASN A 24 -25.15 -5.40 26.99
CA ASN A 24 -24.54 -5.13 28.28
C ASN A 24 -23.12 -5.70 28.42
N PHE A 25 -22.28 -5.53 27.38
CA PHE A 25 -20.93 -6.07 27.31
C PHE A 25 -20.88 -7.58 27.56
N SER A 26 -21.80 -8.34 26.96
CA SER A 26 -21.82 -9.80 27.04
C SER A 26 -20.48 -10.39 26.60
N GLU A 27 -19.98 -11.39 27.33
CA GLU A 27 -18.76 -12.11 26.99
C GLU A 27 -18.87 -12.82 25.63
N GLU A 28 -20.09 -13.17 25.20
CA GLU A 28 -20.36 -13.76 23.88
C GLU A 28 -20.02 -12.80 22.72
N ASN A 29 -20.00 -11.50 22.99
CA ASN A 29 -19.68 -10.47 22.01
C ASN A 29 -18.20 -10.08 22.01
N VAL A 30 -17.35 -10.69 22.86
CA VAL A 30 -15.92 -10.37 22.89
C VAL A 30 -15.24 -10.92 21.65
N ILE A 31 -14.60 -10.03 20.88
CA ILE A 31 -13.85 -10.36 19.67
C ILE A 31 -12.35 -10.15 19.82
N GLY A 32 -11.91 -9.55 20.93
CA GLY A 32 -10.50 -9.33 21.20
C GLY A 32 -10.24 -8.94 22.65
N HIS A 33 -9.04 -9.27 23.12
CA HIS A 33 -8.55 -8.89 24.45
C HIS A 33 -7.08 -8.50 24.33
N GLY A 34 -6.70 -7.35 24.88
CA GLY A 34 -5.32 -6.86 24.86
C GLY A 34 -4.99 -6.02 26.09
N GLY A 35 -3.76 -5.50 26.13
CA GLY A 35 -3.26 -4.68 27.25
C GLY A 35 -4.07 -3.41 27.51
N PHE A 36 -4.85 -2.97 26.54
CA PHE A 36 -5.69 -1.78 26.63
C PHE A 36 -7.17 -2.08 26.90
N GLY A 37 -7.56 -3.34 27.09
CA GLY A 37 -8.94 -3.72 27.43
C GLY A 37 -9.57 -4.75 26.48
N LYS A 38 -10.89 -4.90 26.57
CA LYS A 38 -11.69 -5.84 25.76
C LYS A 38 -12.30 -5.12 24.56
N VAL A 39 -12.35 -5.81 23.42
CA VAL A 39 -13.05 -5.36 22.23
C VAL A 39 -14.30 -6.21 22.03
N TYR A 40 -15.44 -5.55 21.88
CA TYR A 40 -16.74 -6.18 21.70
C TYR A 40 -17.27 -5.93 20.29
N LYS A 41 -17.95 -6.91 19.71
CA LYS A 41 -18.80 -6.71 18.54
C LYS A 41 -20.14 -6.13 19.00
N GLY A 42 -20.70 -5.22 18.22
CA GLY A 42 -22.04 -4.70 18.48
C GLY A 42 -22.70 -4.14 17.24
N GLU A 43 -23.95 -3.72 17.40
CA GLU A 43 -24.74 -3.09 16.35
C GLU A 43 -25.24 -1.72 16.79
N LEU A 44 -24.85 -0.67 16.07
CA LEU A 44 -25.27 0.71 16.34
C LEU A 44 -26.15 1.26 15.22
N SER A 45 -27.12 2.10 15.58
CA SER A 45 -27.98 2.79 14.60
C SER A 45 -27.30 4.10 14.23
N HIS A 46 -27.18 4.42 12.94
CA HIS A 46 -26.64 5.72 12.55
C HIS A 46 -27.74 6.76 12.49
N THR A 47 -27.41 8.00 12.86
CA THR A 47 -28.28 9.18 12.70
C THR A 47 -28.67 9.45 11.24
N HIS A 48 -27.89 8.94 10.27
CA HIS A 48 -28.04 9.23 8.85
C HIS A 48 -28.32 8.02 7.95
N SER A 49 -28.45 6.80 8.49
CA SER A 49 -28.79 5.61 7.68
C SER A 49 -30.00 4.86 8.26
N LYS A 50 -30.84 4.32 7.37
CA LYS A 50 -31.93 3.40 7.75
C LYS A 50 -31.34 2.02 7.98
N GLY A 51 -30.79 1.76 9.16
CA GLY A 51 -30.28 0.44 9.53
C GLY A 51 -29.31 0.47 10.70
N LYS A 52 -29.05 -0.71 11.27
CA LYS A 52 -27.94 -0.92 12.19
C LYS A 52 -26.70 -1.36 11.43
N SER A 53 -25.54 -0.87 11.84
CA SER A 53 -24.24 -1.30 11.31
C SER A 53 -23.45 -2.05 12.37
N LEU A 54 -22.70 -3.07 11.93
CA LEU A 54 -21.75 -3.76 12.78
C LEU A 54 -20.57 -2.84 13.12
N VAL A 55 -20.20 -2.83 14.39
CA VAL A 55 -19.11 -2.01 14.93
C VAL A 55 -18.23 -2.81 15.89
N ALA A 56 -16.99 -2.36 16.06
CA ALA A 56 -16.09 -2.85 17.10
C ALA A 56 -15.98 -1.82 18.22
N LEU A 57 -16.20 -2.24 19.48
CA LEU A 57 -16.22 -1.37 20.65
C LEU A 57 -15.07 -1.75 21.58
N LYS A 58 -14.00 -0.96 21.61
CA LYS A 58 -12.85 -1.13 22.50
C LYS A 58 -13.16 -0.43 23.82
N ARG A 59 -13.49 -1.20 24.85
CA ARG A 59 -13.70 -0.71 26.21
C ARG A 59 -12.38 -0.73 26.95
N LEU A 60 -11.87 0.46 27.28
CA LEU A 60 -10.55 0.62 27.87
C LEU A 60 -10.54 0.16 29.34
N ASP A 61 -9.50 -0.59 29.72
CA ASP A 61 -9.30 -0.99 31.13
C ASP A 61 -8.53 0.10 31.89
N ARG A 62 -9.19 0.74 32.84
CA ARG A 62 -8.64 1.83 33.66
C ARG A 62 -8.00 1.35 34.96
N LYS A 63 -7.97 0.04 35.26
CA LYS A 63 -7.51 -0.51 36.55
C LYS A 63 -6.08 -0.11 36.94
N HIS A 64 -5.24 0.28 35.98
CA HIS A 64 -3.86 0.68 36.21
C HIS A 64 -3.57 2.18 35.96
N GLY A 65 -4.61 3.01 35.82
CA GLY A 65 -4.46 4.46 35.57
C GLY A 65 -3.87 4.84 34.21
N GLN A 66 -3.62 3.85 33.35
CA GLN A 66 -3.28 4.00 31.93
C GLN A 66 -4.56 3.99 31.10
N GLY A 67 -4.58 4.72 29.98
CA GLY A 67 -5.70 4.72 29.03
C GLY A 67 -6.31 6.09 28.77
N ASP A 68 -6.26 7.03 29.72
CA ASP A 68 -6.84 8.36 29.51
C ASP A 68 -6.08 9.13 28.41
N VAL A 69 -4.75 9.12 28.42
CA VAL A 69 -3.93 9.81 27.41
C VAL A 69 -4.06 9.11 26.04
N GLU A 70 -4.01 7.78 26.03
CA GLU A 70 -4.16 6.95 24.83
C GLU A 70 -5.52 7.16 24.18
N PHE A 71 -6.60 7.21 24.97
CA PHE A 71 -7.96 7.48 24.50
C PHE A 71 -8.05 8.82 23.76
N HIS A 72 -7.62 9.91 24.41
CA HIS A 72 -7.69 11.24 23.80
C HIS A 72 -6.80 11.36 22.56
N LYS A 73 -5.63 10.71 22.56
CA LYS A 73 -4.77 10.64 21.37
C LYS A 73 -5.49 9.91 20.24
N GLU A 74 -6.02 8.72 20.50
CA GLU A 74 -6.65 7.88 19.49
C GLU A 74 -7.87 8.58 18.88
N VAL A 75 -8.73 9.21 19.71
CA VAL A 75 -9.83 10.06 19.23
C VAL A 75 -9.32 11.16 18.31
N ARG A 76 -8.30 11.91 18.75
CA ARG A 76 -7.75 13.03 17.96
C ARG A 76 -7.13 12.55 16.65
N MET A 77 -6.32 11.49 16.67
CA MET A 77 -5.62 11.02 15.47
C MET A 77 -6.62 10.46 14.44
N LEU A 78 -7.50 9.56 14.85
CA LEU A 78 -8.45 8.95 13.90
C LEU A 78 -9.55 9.91 13.44
N SER A 79 -9.77 11.02 14.15
CA SER A 79 -10.65 12.09 13.65
C SER A 79 -9.99 12.94 12.57
N CYS A 80 -8.66 13.09 12.60
CA CYS A 80 -7.91 13.95 11.68
C CYS A 80 -7.28 13.22 10.49
N TYR A 81 -6.97 11.93 10.64
CA TYR A 81 -6.28 11.12 9.63
C TYR A 81 -7.24 10.06 9.10
N ARG A 82 -7.65 10.18 7.82
CA ARG A 82 -8.61 9.29 7.16
C ARG A 82 -8.02 8.73 5.88
N HIS A 83 -7.97 7.41 5.79
CA HIS A 83 -7.45 6.68 4.63
C HIS A 83 -8.12 5.30 4.57
N GLU A 84 -8.27 4.73 3.38
CA GLU A 84 -8.90 3.41 3.20
C GLU A 84 -8.21 2.30 4.01
N ASN A 85 -6.87 2.40 4.13
CA ASN A 85 -6.00 1.48 4.87
C ASN A 85 -5.71 1.90 6.34
N ILE A 86 -6.52 2.79 6.90
CA ILE A 86 -6.50 3.14 8.34
C ILE A 86 -7.87 2.80 8.92
N ILE A 87 -7.91 2.22 10.12
CA ILE A 87 -9.17 1.91 10.79
C ILE A 87 -9.95 3.18 11.09
N SER A 88 -11.24 3.20 10.72
CA SER A 88 -12.10 4.36 10.92
C SER A 88 -12.67 4.38 12.33
N LEU A 89 -12.47 5.48 13.05
CA LEU A 89 -13.21 5.79 14.27
C LEU A 89 -14.59 6.35 13.91
N LEU A 90 -15.64 5.66 14.32
CA LEU A 90 -17.03 6.05 14.10
C LEU A 90 -17.57 6.93 15.24
N GLY A 91 -17.01 6.77 16.44
CA GLY A 91 -17.39 7.57 17.59
C GLY A 91 -16.67 7.12 18.86
N PHE A 92 -17.02 7.75 19.97
CA PHE A 92 -16.53 7.37 21.29
C PHE A 92 -17.61 7.57 22.34
N SER A 93 -17.46 6.94 23.50
CA SER A 93 -18.31 7.20 24.67
C SER A 93 -17.43 7.42 25.89
N ARG A 94 -17.76 8.43 26.69
CA ARG A 94 -17.04 8.79 27.90
C ARG A 94 -18.02 9.17 29.00
N GLY A 95 -18.00 8.45 30.12
CA GLY A 95 -18.87 8.75 31.26
C GLY A 95 -18.99 7.56 32.20
N ARG A 96 -19.41 7.81 33.46
CA ARG A 96 -19.55 6.76 34.50
C ARG A 96 -18.29 5.90 34.68
N ASP A 97 -17.13 6.54 34.63
CA ASP A 97 -15.80 5.90 34.65
C ASP A 97 -15.45 4.99 33.46
N GLU A 98 -16.27 4.98 32.40
CA GLU A 98 -16.03 4.23 31.17
C GLU A 98 -15.43 5.11 30.07
N MET A 99 -14.52 4.52 29.29
CA MET A 99 -13.97 5.09 28.05
C MET A 99 -14.02 4.02 26.97
N ILE A 100 -14.76 4.31 25.90
CA ILE A 100 -15.05 3.35 24.86
C ILE A 100 -14.83 3.99 23.50
N LEU A 101 -14.04 3.33 22.66
CA LEU A 101 -13.80 3.73 21.28
C LEU A 101 -14.64 2.83 20.36
N VAL A 102 -15.30 3.43 19.37
CA VAL A 102 -16.18 2.74 18.43
C VAL A 102 -15.59 2.85 17.03
N TYR A 103 -15.28 1.70 16.43
CA TYR A 103 -14.65 1.61 15.12
C TYR A 103 -15.55 0.91 14.11
N GLU A 104 -15.22 1.07 12.84
CA GLU A 104 -15.69 0.15 11.79
C GLU A 104 -15.30 -1.29 12.14
N TYR A 105 -16.15 -2.25 11.75
CA TYR A 105 -15.90 -3.66 12.05
C TYR A 105 -15.09 -4.33 10.94
N ALA A 106 -13.80 -4.51 11.17
CA ALA A 106 -12.93 -5.33 10.33
C ALA A 106 -13.19 -6.83 10.62
N SER A 107 -14.07 -7.43 9.82
CA SER A 107 -14.72 -8.71 10.12
C SER A 107 -13.79 -9.93 10.15
N ARG A 108 -12.59 -9.84 9.57
CA ARG A 108 -11.58 -10.91 9.59
C ARG A 108 -10.59 -10.76 10.76
N GLY A 109 -10.68 -9.71 11.56
CA GLY A 109 -9.79 -9.53 12.69
C GLY A 109 -8.35 -9.26 12.24
N SER A 110 -7.36 -9.64 13.06
CA SER A 110 -5.96 -9.25 12.90
C SER A 110 -5.13 -10.21 12.02
N LEU A 111 -4.17 -9.65 11.28
CA LEU A 111 -3.26 -10.36 10.37
C LEU A 111 -2.45 -11.46 11.07
N ASN A 112 -2.08 -11.27 12.34
CA ASN A 112 -1.32 -12.26 13.11
C ASN A 112 -2.00 -13.65 13.15
N HIS A 113 -3.33 -13.73 13.05
CA HIS A 113 -4.07 -15.00 13.03
C HIS A 113 -3.94 -15.76 11.71
N TYR A 114 -3.48 -15.11 10.64
CA TYR A 114 -3.40 -15.68 9.30
C TYR A 114 -1.96 -15.95 8.84
N LEU A 115 -0.94 -15.60 9.64
CA LEU A 115 0.45 -15.71 9.20
C LEU A 115 0.80 -17.14 8.78
N ASN A 116 0.36 -18.15 9.53
CA ASN A 116 0.57 -19.56 9.22
C ASN A 116 -0.55 -20.20 8.38
N ASP A 117 -1.59 -19.44 7.99
CA ASP A 117 -2.70 -19.96 7.19
C ASP A 117 -2.30 -20.06 5.71
N VAL A 118 -2.20 -21.29 5.23
CA VAL A 118 -1.85 -21.61 3.83
C VAL A 118 -2.94 -21.19 2.84
N ASN A 119 -4.18 -20.96 3.30
CA ASN A 119 -5.28 -20.48 2.46
C ASN A 119 -5.16 -18.98 2.16
N LEU A 120 -4.40 -18.23 2.98
CA LEU A 120 -4.04 -16.85 2.65
C LEU A 120 -2.93 -16.87 1.61
N THR A 121 -3.32 -16.78 0.34
CA THR A 121 -2.42 -16.89 -0.81
C THR A 121 -1.31 -15.85 -0.80
N TRP A 122 -0.20 -16.12 -1.49
CA TRP A 122 0.89 -15.16 -1.60
C TRP A 122 0.46 -13.82 -2.23
N THR A 123 -0.43 -13.85 -3.23
CA THR A 123 -0.99 -12.62 -3.83
C THR A 123 -1.81 -11.81 -2.82
N GLN A 124 -2.61 -12.45 -1.96
CA GLN A 124 -3.34 -11.74 -0.90
C GLN A 124 -2.38 -11.15 0.14
N ARG A 125 -1.34 -11.88 0.51
CA ARG A 125 -0.28 -11.40 1.41
C ARG A 125 0.41 -10.15 0.87
N LEU A 126 0.75 -10.12 -0.42
CA LEU A 126 1.30 -8.95 -1.10
C LEU A 126 0.34 -7.76 -1.06
N LYS A 127 -0.95 -7.98 -1.33
CA LYS A 127 -1.99 -6.93 -1.27
C LYS A 127 -2.12 -6.34 0.14
N ILE A 128 -2.14 -7.20 1.16
CA ILE A 128 -2.18 -6.78 2.58
C ILE A 128 -0.96 -5.93 2.92
N CYS A 129 0.25 -6.37 2.55
CA CYS A 129 1.46 -5.58 2.79
C CYS A 129 1.40 -4.22 2.06
N LEU A 130 0.93 -4.21 0.82
CA LEU A 130 0.79 -2.99 0.04
C LEU A 130 -0.19 -2.00 0.67
N ASP A 131 -1.35 -2.49 1.13
CA ASP A 131 -2.36 -1.70 1.84
C ASP A 131 -1.77 -1.04 3.11
N VAL A 132 -1.05 -1.81 3.92
CA VAL A 132 -0.37 -1.28 5.12
C VAL A 132 0.66 -0.22 4.74
N ALA A 133 1.45 -0.47 3.69
CA ALA A 133 2.45 0.49 3.21
C ALA A 133 1.82 1.80 2.73
N LYS A 134 0.68 1.74 2.05
CA LYS A 134 -0.09 2.92 1.62
C LYS A 134 -0.61 3.72 2.82
N GLY A 135 -1.18 3.04 3.81
CA GLY A 135 -1.60 3.66 5.07
C GLY A 135 -0.45 4.37 5.79
N LEU A 136 0.69 3.71 5.93
CA LEU A 136 1.89 4.30 6.56
C LEU A 136 2.47 5.46 5.75
N SER A 137 2.52 5.34 4.42
CA SER A 137 2.96 6.43 3.55
C SER A 137 2.08 7.68 3.71
N TYR A 138 0.75 7.51 3.84
CA TYR A 138 -0.17 8.60 4.11
C TYR A 138 0.07 9.25 5.48
N LEU A 139 0.34 8.45 6.52
CA LEU A 139 0.63 8.98 7.87
C LEU A 139 1.93 9.79 7.91
N HIS A 140 2.97 9.32 7.22
CA HIS A 140 4.30 9.94 7.24
C HIS A 140 4.40 11.21 6.40
N ASP A 141 3.64 11.29 5.31
CA ASP A 141 3.62 12.42 4.39
C ASP A 141 2.19 12.73 3.90
N PRO A 142 1.32 13.22 4.79
CA PRO A 142 -0.07 13.52 4.44
C PRO A 142 -0.13 14.76 3.55
N ARG A 143 -0.63 14.61 2.33
CA ARG A 143 -0.71 15.70 1.33
C ARG A 143 -1.47 16.95 1.82
N GLU A 144 -2.41 16.76 2.74
CA GLU A 144 -3.33 17.79 3.22
C GLU A 144 -3.00 18.31 4.64
N ALA A 145 -2.08 17.66 5.36
CA ALA A 145 -1.76 18.02 6.75
C ALA A 145 -0.30 18.44 6.89
N TYR A 146 -0.04 19.58 7.52
CA TYR A 146 1.33 20.05 7.82
C TYR A 146 2.06 19.22 8.89
N GLN A 147 1.44 18.14 9.37
CA GLN A 147 1.88 17.33 10.50
C GLN A 147 1.89 15.85 10.11
N ARG A 148 3.06 15.22 10.25
CA ARG A 148 3.18 13.78 10.06
C ARG A 148 2.83 13.05 11.34
N LEU A 149 2.27 11.86 11.20
CA LEU A 149 1.98 10.95 12.29
C LEU A 149 2.94 9.76 12.24
N ILE A 150 3.59 9.49 13.36
CA ILE A 150 4.41 8.28 13.57
C ILE A 150 3.55 7.35 14.42
N HIS A 151 3.30 6.14 13.93
CA HIS A 151 2.37 5.18 14.54
C HIS A 151 2.90 4.62 15.87
N CYS A 152 4.19 4.27 15.91
CA CYS A 152 4.95 3.74 17.05
C CYS A 152 4.63 2.31 17.51
N ASP A 153 3.54 1.70 17.05
CA ASP A 153 3.20 0.30 17.42
C ASP A 153 2.75 -0.55 16.22
N ILE A 154 3.51 -0.50 15.11
CA ILE A 154 3.25 -1.34 13.95
C ILE A 154 3.63 -2.79 14.26
N LYS A 155 2.66 -3.70 14.11
CA LYS A 155 2.78 -5.15 14.27
C LYS A 155 1.61 -5.85 13.59
N SER A 156 1.74 -7.14 13.28
CA SER A 156 0.66 -7.92 12.65
C SER A 156 -0.63 -8.00 13.49
N ALA A 157 -0.55 -7.85 14.82
CA ALA A 157 -1.74 -7.77 15.67
C ALA A 157 -2.54 -6.46 15.51
N ASN A 158 -1.89 -5.38 15.06
CA ASN A 158 -2.48 -4.06 14.85
C ASN A 158 -2.83 -3.80 13.38
N ILE A 159 -2.76 -4.83 12.53
CA ILE A 159 -3.19 -4.79 11.13
C ILE A 159 -4.47 -5.60 11.06
N LEU A 160 -5.60 -4.92 10.92
CA LEU A 160 -6.92 -5.52 10.83
C LEU A 160 -7.31 -5.77 9.37
N LEU A 161 -8.11 -6.80 9.13
CA LEU A 161 -8.55 -7.25 7.82
C LEU A 161 -10.07 -7.16 7.71
N ASP A 162 -10.56 -6.51 6.66
CA ASP A 162 -11.99 -6.45 6.35
C ASP A 162 -12.48 -7.74 5.66
N GLU A 163 -13.76 -7.78 5.29
CA GLU A 163 -14.38 -8.92 4.62
C GLU A 163 -13.70 -9.35 3.30
N ASN A 164 -13.02 -8.42 2.64
CA ASN A 164 -12.33 -8.61 1.38
C ASN A 164 -10.81 -8.80 1.55
N PHE A 165 -10.32 -8.95 2.79
CA PHE A 165 -8.89 -8.98 3.13
C PHE A 165 -8.14 -7.69 2.80
N ASN A 166 -8.82 -6.54 2.68
CA ASN A 166 -8.12 -5.27 2.64
C ASN A 166 -7.59 -4.95 4.04
N ALA A 167 -6.36 -4.44 4.10
CA ALA A 167 -5.69 -4.20 5.37
C ALA A 167 -5.91 -2.78 5.89
N LYS A 168 -6.12 -2.67 7.21
CA LYS A 168 -6.34 -1.42 7.94
C LYS A 168 -5.41 -1.36 9.15
N VAL A 169 -4.56 -0.33 9.20
CA VAL A 169 -3.71 -0.04 10.36
C VAL A 169 -4.58 0.46 11.51
N ALA A 170 -4.39 -0.11 12.71
CA ALA A 170 -5.17 0.17 13.91
C ALA A 170 -4.27 0.40 15.15
N ASP A 171 -4.90 0.86 16.24
CA ASP A 171 -4.29 1.09 17.57
C ASP A 171 -3.30 2.27 17.63
N PHE A 172 -3.86 3.48 17.59
CA PHE A 172 -3.11 4.75 17.56
C PHE A 172 -2.81 5.34 18.95
N GLY A 173 -2.99 4.56 20.02
CA GLY A 173 -2.81 5.04 21.40
C GLY A 173 -1.39 5.52 21.71
N LEU A 174 -0.39 4.94 21.05
CA LEU A 174 1.03 5.30 21.22
C LEU A 174 1.54 6.35 20.23
N SER A 175 0.75 6.71 19.21
CA SER A 175 1.20 7.54 18.10
C SER A 175 1.65 8.94 18.51
N LYS A 176 2.55 9.52 17.72
CA LYS A 176 3.19 10.83 17.95
C LYS A 176 3.11 11.69 16.71
N ILE A 177 2.87 12.99 16.90
CA ILE A 177 2.88 13.98 15.82
C ILE A 177 4.26 14.63 15.72
N GLY A 178 4.78 14.74 14.50
CA GLY A 178 6.00 15.48 14.17
C GLY A 178 5.78 16.51 13.06
N PRO A 179 6.71 17.47 12.88
CA PRO A 179 6.66 18.43 11.78
C PRO A 179 6.85 17.72 10.43
N ALA A 180 5.92 17.90 9.48
CA ALA A 180 6.02 17.28 8.15
C ALA A 180 7.00 18.01 7.22
N ASN A 181 7.21 19.32 7.43
CA ASN A 181 8.08 20.18 6.62
C ASN A 181 9.58 19.91 6.82
N GLN A 182 9.95 19.06 7.78
CA GLN A 182 11.32 18.63 8.00
C GLN A 182 11.48 17.20 7.53
N HIS A 183 12.48 16.97 6.67
CA HIS A 183 12.75 15.62 6.17
C HIS A 183 13.14 14.70 7.34
N ASN A 184 14.05 15.15 8.20
CA ASN A 184 14.60 14.41 9.35
C ASN A 184 14.12 15.02 10.68
N SER A 185 12.84 14.85 11.00
CA SER A 185 12.27 15.28 12.28
C SER A 185 12.58 14.24 13.37
N ILE A 186 13.43 14.59 14.34
CA ILE A 186 13.70 13.76 15.52
C ILE A 186 12.80 14.19 16.68
N LEU A 187 12.10 13.24 17.28
CA LEU A 187 11.35 13.44 18.52
C LEU A 187 12.03 12.70 19.66
N VAL A 188 12.37 13.40 20.74
CA VAL A 188 12.87 12.77 21.96
C VAL A 188 11.67 12.37 22.82
N THR A 189 11.50 11.08 23.09
CA THR A 189 10.37 10.54 23.85
C THR A 189 10.74 9.20 24.49
N ASP A 190 9.99 8.80 25.52
CA ASP A 190 10.12 7.46 26.10
C ASP A 190 10.00 6.37 25.03
N ALA A 191 10.88 5.36 25.14
CA ALA A 191 10.92 4.21 24.25
C ALA A 191 9.72 3.28 24.56
N LEU A 192 8.60 3.53 23.88
CA LEU A 192 7.37 2.75 23.96
C LEU A 192 7.16 1.98 22.66
N GLY A 193 6.56 0.79 22.75
CA GLY A 193 6.24 -0.07 21.62
C GLY A 193 6.29 -1.56 21.98
N THR A 194 5.99 -2.42 21.02
CA THR A 194 6.01 -3.87 21.22
C THR A 194 7.39 -4.47 20.99
N HIS A 195 7.93 -5.14 22.02
CA HIS A 195 9.23 -5.81 21.95
C HIS A 195 9.29 -6.77 20.75
N GLY A 196 10.30 -6.63 19.90
CA GLY A 196 10.50 -7.41 18.68
C GLY A 196 10.21 -6.62 17.40
N TYR A 197 9.35 -5.61 17.49
CA TYR A 197 9.03 -4.68 16.40
C TYR A 197 9.72 -3.33 16.55
N CYS A 198 10.11 -2.95 17.78
CA CYS A 198 10.72 -1.65 18.04
C CYS A 198 12.04 -1.47 17.28
N ASP A 199 12.18 -0.30 16.66
CA ASP A 199 13.44 0.20 16.12
C ASP A 199 14.56 0.14 17.20
N PRO A 200 15.64 -0.64 16.97
CA PRO A 200 16.70 -0.80 17.96
C PRO A 200 17.43 0.52 18.26
N VAL A 201 17.56 1.42 17.28
CA VAL A 201 18.17 2.74 17.48
C VAL A 201 17.26 3.62 18.33
N PHE A 202 15.93 3.52 18.18
CA PHE A 202 14.99 4.25 19.01
C PHE A 202 15.06 3.76 20.46
N MET A 203 15.12 2.44 20.65
CA MET A 203 15.27 1.83 21.98
C MET A 203 16.57 2.25 22.68
N GLU A 204 17.66 2.43 21.93
CA GLU A 204 18.96 2.82 22.49
C GLU A 204 19.07 4.34 22.75
N THR A 205 18.56 5.16 21.83
CA THR A 205 18.80 6.61 21.83
C THR A 205 17.63 7.45 22.30
N TYR A 206 16.44 6.87 22.46
CA TYR A 206 15.19 7.58 22.74
C TYR A 206 14.80 8.60 21.64
N THR A 207 15.40 8.47 20.46
CA THR A 207 15.11 9.31 19.29
C THR A 207 14.13 8.58 18.38
N LEU A 208 12.92 9.10 18.30
CA LEU A 208 11.87 8.60 17.42
C LEU A 208 11.87 9.37 16.11
N THR A 209 11.80 8.65 15.00
CA THR A 209 11.60 9.23 13.66
C THR A 209 10.55 8.44 12.90
N LYS A 210 10.12 8.90 11.72
CA LYS A 210 9.16 8.15 10.90
C LYS A 210 9.75 6.82 10.43
N GLU A 211 11.07 6.77 10.27
CA GLU A 211 11.84 5.58 9.92
C GLU A 211 11.65 4.49 10.98
N SER A 212 11.36 4.82 12.24
CA SER A 212 11.06 3.80 13.26
C SER A 212 9.84 2.94 12.89
N ASP A 213 8.80 3.50 12.25
CA ASP A 213 7.68 2.68 11.74
C ASP A 213 8.10 1.83 10.53
N VAL A 214 9.06 2.29 9.71
CA VAL A 214 9.60 1.54 8.56
C VAL A 214 10.26 0.25 9.06
N TYR A 215 11.05 0.33 10.14
CA TYR A 215 11.65 -0.85 10.75
C TYR A 215 10.59 -1.82 11.26
N SER A 216 9.61 -1.32 12.03
CA SER A 216 8.52 -2.15 12.55
C SER A 216 7.72 -2.82 11.43
N PHE A 217 7.50 -2.11 10.32
CA PHE A 217 6.87 -2.68 9.13
C PHE A 217 7.76 -3.72 8.43
N GLY A 218 9.08 -3.50 8.37
CA GLY A 218 10.03 -4.51 7.90
C GLY A 218 9.94 -5.84 8.66
N VAL A 219 9.70 -5.77 9.98
CA VAL A 219 9.45 -6.97 10.79
C VAL A 219 8.17 -7.67 10.35
N VAL A 220 7.08 -6.92 10.14
CA VAL A 220 5.81 -7.45 9.62
C VAL A 220 5.97 -8.08 8.23
N LEU A 221 6.74 -7.47 7.34
CA LEU A 221 7.02 -8.03 6.01
C LEU A 221 7.68 -9.42 6.12
N PHE A 222 8.62 -9.59 7.05
CA PHE A 222 9.21 -10.91 7.31
C PHE A 222 8.24 -11.87 8.02
N GLU A 223 7.35 -11.40 8.89
CA GLU A 223 6.31 -12.26 9.46
C GLU A 223 5.42 -12.84 8.37
N VAL A 224 5.01 -12.01 7.41
CA VAL A 224 4.19 -12.41 6.27
C VAL A 224 4.94 -13.37 5.34
N LEU A 225 6.22 -13.10 5.09
CA LEU A 225 7.11 -13.93 4.27
C LEU A 225 7.36 -15.32 4.88
N CYS A 226 7.66 -15.35 6.17
CA CYS A 226 8.00 -16.59 6.89
C CYS A 226 6.77 -17.33 7.42
N GLY A 227 5.60 -16.70 7.36
CA GLY A 227 4.34 -17.21 7.90
C GLY A 227 4.37 -17.48 9.40
N LYS A 228 5.13 -16.69 10.17
CA LYS A 228 5.24 -16.83 11.62
C LYS A 228 5.54 -15.50 12.29
N LEU A 229 5.20 -15.37 13.56
CA LEU A 229 5.49 -14.18 14.37
C LEU A 229 7.01 -13.96 14.52
N CYS A 230 7.40 -12.70 14.74
CA CYS A 230 8.78 -12.28 14.90
C CYS A 230 9.47 -12.83 16.16
N GLY A 231 8.70 -13.35 17.10
CA GLY A 231 9.23 -13.99 18.28
C GLY A 231 8.26 -14.92 18.98
N GLU A 232 8.83 -15.75 19.85
CA GLU A 232 8.08 -16.68 20.70
C GLU A 232 7.98 -16.11 22.10
N TYR A 233 6.75 -16.08 22.64
CA TYR A 233 6.47 -15.57 23.97
C TYR A 233 6.07 -16.72 24.89
N SER A 234 6.65 -16.75 26.09
CA SER A 234 6.30 -17.69 27.15
C SER A 234 6.06 -16.90 28.43
N ASN A 235 4.88 -17.05 29.04
CA ASN A 235 4.44 -16.29 30.21
C ASN A 235 4.57 -14.76 30.01
N GLY A 236 4.20 -14.27 28.82
CA GLY A 236 4.28 -12.85 28.47
C GLY A 236 5.70 -12.30 28.26
N LYS A 237 6.74 -13.16 28.28
CA LYS A 237 8.13 -12.76 28.03
C LYS A 237 8.63 -13.33 26.71
N LEU A 238 9.32 -12.49 25.93
CA LEU A 238 9.99 -12.91 24.71
C LEU A 238 11.10 -13.91 25.05
N LYS A 239 11.07 -15.08 24.41
CA LYS A 239 12.04 -16.16 24.56
C LYS A 239 12.99 -16.24 23.38
N VAL A 240 12.44 -16.11 22.17
CA VAL A 240 13.19 -16.20 20.91
C VAL A 240 12.79 -15.02 20.05
N LEU A 241 13.77 -14.31 19.50
CA LEU A 241 13.58 -13.28 18.50
C LEU A 241 14.15 -13.77 17.17
N TYR A 242 13.30 -13.86 16.15
CA TYR A 242 13.67 -14.39 14.83
C TYR A 242 14.28 -13.34 13.90
N VAL A 243 14.09 -12.04 14.18
CA VAL A 243 14.54 -10.94 13.31
C VAL A 243 16.03 -11.03 12.92
N PRO A 244 16.98 -11.30 13.84
CA PRO A 244 18.40 -11.48 13.47
C PRO A 244 18.62 -12.67 12.52
N MET A 245 17.94 -13.80 12.76
CA MET A 245 18.05 -15.00 11.91
C MET A 245 17.48 -14.76 10.52
N TRP A 246 16.40 -13.98 10.41
CA TRP A 246 15.80 -13.61 9.13
C TRP A 246 16.74 -12.74 8.29
N LYS A 247 17.36 -11.73 8.91
CA LYS A 247 18.36 -10.88 8.26
C LYS A 247 19.54 -11.71 7.74
N GLN A 248 20.09 -12.58 8.60
CA GLN A 248 21.19 -13.47 8.22
C GLN A 248 20.79 -14.41 7.07
N SER A 249 19.57 -14.96 7.11
CA SER A 249 19.08 -15.85 6.04
C SER A 249 18.93 -15.12 4.71
N TYR A 250 18.56 -13.84 4.71
CA TYR A 250 18.56 -13.00 3.51
C TYR A 250 19.99 -12.79 2.98
N GLU A 251 20.90 -12.33 3.84
CA GLU A 251 22.30 -12.05 3.51
C GLU A 251 23.04 -13.27 2.94
N GLU A 252 22.72 -14.47 3.44
CA GLU A 252 23.32 -15.75 3.02
C GLU A 252 22.59 -16.40 1.82
N ASN A 253 21.57 -15.77 1.24
CA ASN A 253 20.71 -16.33 0.18
C ASN A 253 20.03 -17.65 0.58
N LYS A 254 19.62 -17.76 1.86
CA LYS A 254 18.97 -18.95 2.46
C LYS A 254 17.50 -18.73 2.81
N LEU A 255 16.82 -17.79 2.15
CA LEU A 255 15.39 -17.50 2.39
C LEU A 255 14.48 -18.75 2.30
N GLY A 256 14.80 -19.68 1.39
CA GLY A 256 14.03 -20.94 1.26
C GLY A 256 14.04 -21.83 2.51
N GLN A 257 14.91 -21.57 3.48
CA GLN A 257 14.95 -22.29 4.77
C GLN A 257 13.99 -21.71 5.82
N ILE A 258 13.57 -20.45 5.66
CA ILE A 258 12.73 -19.74 6.63
C ILE A 258 11.29 -19.51 6.14
N ILE A 259 11.05 -19.64 4.83
CA ILE A 259 9.72 -19.51 4.21
C ILE A 259 8.97 -20.84 4.32
N LEU A 260 7.68 -20.79 4.68
CA LEU A 260 6.82 -21.97 4.67
C LEU A 260 6.73 -22.55 3.25
N LYS A 261 6.97 -23.86 3.14
CA LYS A 261 7.06 -24.58 1.86
C LYS A 261 5.82 -24.39 0.97
N ASP A 262 4.64 -24.36 1.55
CA ASP A 262 3.37 -24.22 0.81
C ASP A 262 3.15 -22.79 0.29
N ILE A 263 3.67 -21.78 0.99
CA ILE A 263 3.65 -20.39 0.52
C ILE A 263 4.73 -20.23 -0.56
N MET A 264 5.93 -20.78 -0.36
CA MET A 264 7.05 -20.66 -1.28
C MET A 264 6.72 -21.17 -2.69
N GLN A 265 5.95 -22.26 -2.80
CA GLN A 265 5.52 -22.83 -4.08
C GLN A 265 4.62 -21.91 -4.91
N GLN A 266 3.99 -20.92 -4.28
CA GLN A 266 3.12 -19.95 -4.95
C GLN A 266 3.89 -18.74 -5.49
N MET A 267 5.14 -18.53 -5.06
CA MET A 267 5.88 -17.29 -5.30
C MET A 267 6.54 -17.28 -6.68
N ASN A 268 6.32 -16.21 -7.43
CA ASN A 268 7.16 -15.87 -8.57
C ASN A 268 8.57 -15.47 -8.04
N PRO A 269 9.67 -16.02 -8.59
CA PRO A 269 11.02 -15.71 -8.11
C PRO A 269 11.39 -14.22 -8.13
N SER A 270 11.00 -13.47 -9.17
CA SER A 270 11.27 -12.04 -9.27
C SER A 270 10.43 -11.21 -8.30
N SER A 271 9.19 -11.63 -8.05
CA SER A 271 8.35 -11.05 -7.00
C SER A 271 8.97 -11.26 -5.62
N LEU A 272 9.44 -12.47 -5.33
CA LEU A 272 10.11 -12.81 -4.07
C LEU A 272 11.40 -12.00 -3.88
N ASP A 273 12.23 -11.88 -4.91
CA ASP A 273 13.46 -11.07 -4.86
C ASP A 273 13.15 -9.61 -4.53
N THR A 274 12.19 -9.01 -5.24
CA THR A 274 11.76 -7.62 -5.00
C THR A 274 11.19 -7.44 -3.59
N PHE A 275 10.30 -8.35 -3.14
CA PHE A 275 9.66 -8.29 -1.83
C PHE A 275 10.67 -8.46 -0.69
N SER A 276 11.51 -9.49 -0.77
CA SER A 276 12.49 -9.78 0.28
C SER A 276 13.57 -8.70 0.35
N GLY A 277 13.97 -8.13 -0.79
CA GLY A 277 14.90 -7.02 -0.85
C GLY A 277 14.39 -5.77 -0.14
N ILE A 278 13.16 -5.35 -0.39
CA ILE A 278 12.58 -4.19 0.30
C ILE A 278 12.34 -4.48 1.80
N ALA A 279 11.92 -5.69 2.15
CA ALA A 279 11.75 -6.10 3.54
C ALA A 279 13.07 -6.06 4.32
N TYR A 280 14.15 -6.59 3.74
CA TYR A 280 15.48 -6.54 4.33
C TYR A 280 16.02 -5.11 4.44
N GLN A 281 15.79 -4.27 3.42
CA GLN A 281 16.22 -2.87 3.45
C GLN A 281 15.61 -2.10 4.63
N CYS A 282 14.34 -2.37 4.97
CA CYS A 282 13.67 -1.80 6.15
C CYS A 282 14.33 -2.22 7.49
N LEU A 283 15.09 -3.32 7.52
CA LEU A 283 15.71 -3.88 8.72
C LEU A 283 17.22 -3.67 8.79
N LYS A 284 17.79 -2.86 7.88
CA LYS A 284 19.22 -2.53 7.89
C LYS A 284 19.63 -1.87 9.21
N ARG A 285 20.94 -1.86 9.48
CA ARG A 285 21.44 -1.33 10.76
C ARG A 285 21.38 0.20 10.84
N LEU A 286 21.64 0.90 9.74
CA LEU A 286 21.66 2.36 9.69
C LEU A 286 20.32 2.88 9.17
N ARG A 287 19.75 3.87 9.89
CA ARG A 287 18.46 4.49 9.53
C ARG A 287 18.52 5.22 8.20
N GLU A 288 19.68 5.78 7.86
CA GLU A 288 19.93 6.48 6.61
C GLU A 288 19.81 5.57 5.38
N GLU A 289 19.93 4.25 5.59
CA GLU A 289 19.76 3.25 4.54
C GLU A 289 18.32 2.76 4.39
N TRP A 290 17.42 3.13 5.33
CA TRP A 290 16.03 2.70 5.29
C TRP A 290 15.28 3.44 4.20
N PRO A 291 14.38 2.73 3.49
CA PRO A 291 13.58 3.32 2.43
C PRO A 291 12.53 4.27 3.03
N SER A 292 12.08 5.24 2.24
CA SER A 292 10.83 5.93 2.53
C SER A 292 9.65 4.97 2.34
N MET A 293 8.53 5.19 3.06
CA MET A 293 7.33 4.40 2.83
C MET A 293 6.80 4.51 1.38
N SER A 294 7.04 5.63 0.68
CA SER A 294 6.71 5.76 -0.74
C SER A 294 7.50 4.78 -1.62
N LEU A 295 8.79 4.58 -1.35
CA LEU A 295 9.60 3.58 -2.05
C LEU A 295 9.16 2.15 -1.67
N VAL A 296 8.76 1.94 -0.41
CA VAL A 296 8.21 0.65 0.01
C VAL A 296 6.92 0.32 -0.76
N VAL A 297 6.01 1.29 -0.91
CA VAL A 297 4.80 1.15 -1.73
C VAL A 297 5.16 0.79 -3.17
N GLU A 298 6.06 1.54 -3.80
CA GLU A 298 6.51 1.29 -5.18
C GLU A 298 7.05 -0.14 -5.36
N LYS A 299 7.93 -0.60 -4.46
CA LYS A 299 8.50 -1.94 -4.54
C LYS A 299 7.49 -3.05 -4.29
N LEU A 300 6.54 -2.85 -3.38
CA LEU A 300 5.47 -3.82 -3.15
C LEU A 300 4.48 -3.87 -4.33
N GLU A 301 4.24 -2.75 -5.00
CA GLU A 301 3.47 -2.69 -6.24
C GLU A 301 4.13 -3.47 -7.37
N ILE A 302 5.44 -3.27 -7.57
CA ILE A 302 6.23 -4.03 -8.54
C ILE A 302 6.22 -5.52 -8.21
N ALA A 303 6.42 -5.88 -6.94
CA ALA A 303 6.39 -7.29 -6.51
C ALA A 303 5.01 -7.93 -6.76
N LEU A 304 3.92 -7.20 -6.49
CA LEU A 304 2.56 -7.67 -6.79
C LEU A 304 2.34 -7.83 -8.29
N GLN A 305 2.80 -6.88 -9.09
CA GLN A 305 2.69 -6.94 -10.55
C GLN A 305 3.44 -8.15 -11.13
N MET A 306 4.67 -8.39 -10.69
CA MET A 306 5.47 -9.57 -11.08
C MET A 306 4.81 -10.90 -10.66
N GLN A 307 4.00 -10.88 -9.60
CA GLN A 307 3.29 -12.06 -9.13
C GLN A 307 2.04 -12.37 -9.95
N VAL A 308 1.31 -11.35 -10.40
CA VAL A 308 0.01 -11.54 -11.08
C VAL A 308 0.11 -11.55 -12.60
N LEU A 309 1.13 -10.91 -13.19
CA LEU A 309 1.26 -10.84 -14.64
C LEU A 309 2.10 -12.00 -15.19
N PRO A 310 1.63 -12.64 -16.28
CA PRO A 310 2.51 -13.42 -17.14
C PRO A 310 3.71 -12.59 -17.59
N LYS A 311 4.86 -13.25 -17.79
CA LYS A 311 6.14 -12.60 -18.12
C LYS A 311 6.03 -11.61 -19.29
N GLU A 312 5.24 -11.97 -20.28
CA GLU A 312 4.99 -11.21 -21.51
C GLU A 312 4.33 -9.84 -21.21
N TYR A 313 3.37 -9.82 -20.30
CA TYR A 313 2.70 -8.59 -19.86
C TYR A 313 3.56 -7.77 -18.89
N ALA A 314 4.40 -8.43 -18.07
CA ALA A 314 5.35 -7.75 -17.19
C ALA A 314 6.39 -6.95 -17.99
N GLU A 315 6.83 -7.44 -19.15
CA GLU A 315 7.72 -6.71 -20.07
C GLU A 315 7.06 -5.44 -20.61
N ILE A 316 5.77 -5.52 -20.98
CA ILE A 316 4.97 -4.35 -21.41
C ILE A 316 4.87 -3.33 -20.27
N ALA A 317 4.59 -3.79 -19.05
CA ALA A 317 4.54 -2.93 -17.88
C ALA A 317 5.87 -2.21 -17.62
N ASN A 318 6.99 -2.91 -17.73
CA ASN A 318 8.32 -2.32 -17.52
C ASN A 318 8.71 -1.33 -18.63
N ALA A 319 8.27 -1.56 -19.87
CA ALA A 319 8.52 -0.66 -20.99
C ALA A 319 7.61 0.58 -20.99
N SER A 320 6.56 0.60 -20.16
CA SER A 320 5.58 1.68 -20.10
C SER A 320 6.17 2.99 -19.58
N VAL A 321 5.74 4.10 -20.17
CA VAL A 321 6.14 5.45 -19.74
C VAL A 321 5.54 5.77 -18.38
N TYR A 322 4.33 5.29 -18.13
CA TYR A 322 3.60 5.49 -16.89
C TYR A 322 3.42 4.13 -16.20
N PRO A 323 3.74 4.01 -14.90
CA PRO A 323 3.58 2.75 -14.17
C PRO A 323 2.16 2.17 -14.33
N LEU A 324 2.07 1.00 -14.94
CA LEU A 324 0.80 0.27 -15.10
C LEU A 324 0.49 -0.55 -13.85
N LEU A 325 0.12 0.13 -12.77
CA LEU A 325 -0.20 -0.50 -11.50
C LEU A 325 -1.54 -1.24 -11.58
N CYS A 326 -1.49 -2.57 -11.60
CA CYS A 326 -2.67 -3.44 -11.74
C CYS A 326 -2.67 -4.53 -10.66
N ARG A 327 -3.86 -4.88 -10.17
CA ARG A 327 -4.09 -5.85 -9.10
C ARG A 327 -4.53 -7.22 -9.62
N SER A 328 -4.69 -7.35 -10.93
CA SER A 328 -5.08 -8.55 -11.66
C SER A 328 -4.69 -8.47 -13.14
N LEU A 329 -4.67 -9.61 -13.82
CA LEU A 329 -4.48 -9.67 -15.26
C LEU A 329 -5.62 -9.00 -16.03
N GLU A 330 -6.87 -9.17 -15.60
CA GLU A 330 -8.04 -8.48 -16.18
C GLU A 330 -7.93 -6.96 -16.12
N GLU A 331 -7.52 -6.39 -14.99
CA GLU A 331 -7.31 -4.94 -14.86
C GLU A 331 -6.18 -4.46 -15.79
N PHE A 332 -5.12 -5.26 -15.93
CA PHE A 332 -4.05 -4.95 -16.87
C PHE A 332 -4.53 -4.99 -18.32
N LYS A 333 -5.33 -5.99 -18.70
CA LYS A 333 -5.94 -6.10 -20.02
C LYS A 333 -6.89 -4.94 -20.31
N ASP A 334 -7.67 -4.50 -19.33
CA ASP A 334 -8.52 -3.30 -19.45
C ASP A 334 -7.68 -2.04 -19.69
N LEU A 335 -6.56 -1.86 -18.98
CA LEU A 335 -5.63 -0.75 -19.24
C LEU A 335 -5.01 -0.83 -20.64
N LEU A 336 -4.59 -2.02 -21.07
CA LEU A 336 -4.07 -2.21 -22.42
C LEU A 336 -5.13 -1.96 -23.49
N SER A 337 -6.41 -2.26 -23.23
CA SER A 337 -7.49 -1.95 -24.17
C SER A 337 -7.67 -0.45 -24.43
N LYS A 338 -7.33 0.38 -23.42
CA LYS A 338 -7.34 1.85 -23.51
C LYS A 338 -6.09 2.40 -24.21
N GLY A 339 -5.05 1.57 -24.36
CA GLY A 339 -3.79 1.90 -25.00
C GLY A 339 -2.77 2.52 -24.05
N VAL A 340 -1.51 2.10 -24.20
CA VAL A 340 -0.39 2.51 -23.34
C VAL A 340 0.80 2.97 -24.18
N LEU A 341 1.48 4.00 -23.68
CA LEU A 341 2.74 4.49 -24.23
C LEU A 341 3.92 3.71 -23.65
N LEU A 342 4.79 3.21 -24.51
CA LEU A 342 6.02 2.49 -24.19
C LEU A 342 7.24 3.25 -24.72
N ASN A 343 8.43 2.85 -24.27
CA ASN A 343 9.72 3.30 -24.81
C ASN A 343 9.89 4.82 -24.83
N GLY A 344 9.54 5.50 -23.73
CA GLY A 344 9.66 6.97 -23.63
C GLY A 344 8.66 7.74 -24.48
N GLY A 345 7.51 7.14 -24.82
CA GLY A 345 6.40 7.78 -25.53
C GLY A 345 6.40 7.54 -27.04
N LYS A 346 7.32 6.70 -27.51
CA LYS A 346 7.58 6.47 -28.94
C LYS A 346 6.72 5.37 -29.55
N THR A 347 6.24 4.45 -28.71
CA THR A 347 5.40 3.32 -29.12
C THR A 347 4.07 3.41 -28.38
N TRP A 348 2.95 3.34 -29.09
CA TRP A 348 1.64 3.16 -28.49
C TRP A 348 1.16 1.72 -28.76
N LEU A 349 0.77 1.02 -27.72
CA LEU A 349 0.30 -0.36 -27.78
C LEU A 349 -1.11 -0.45 -27.17
N SER A 350 -2.05 -1.10 -27.87
CA SER A 350 -3.35 -1.46 -27.30
C SER A 350 -3.73 -2.90 -27.63
N LEU A 351 -4.64 -3.48 -26.84
CA LEU A 351 -5.26 -4.78 -27.11
C LEU A 351 -6.72 -4.59 -27.53
N ASN A 352 -7.17 -5.33 -28.54
CA ASN A 352 -8.59 -5.38 -28.88
C ASN A 352 -9.34 -6.45 -28.06
N ASP A 353 -10.67 -6.52 -28.21
CA ASP A 353 -11.55 -7.48 -27.50
C ASP A 353 -11.21 -8.96 -27.74
N LYS A 354 -10.38 -9.26 -28.75
CA LYS A 354 -9.88 -10.60 -29.08
C LYS A 354 -8.45 -10.84 -28.61
N GLU A 355 -7.89 -9.93 -27.82
CA GLU A 355 -6.49 -9.93 -27.35
C GLU A 355 -5.45 -9.81 -28.48
N GLU A 356 -5.85 -9.34 -29.66
CA GLU A 356 -4.90 -8.98 -30.71
C GLU A 356 -4.30 -7.60 -30.40
N HIS A 357 -3.00 -7.44 -30.66
CA HIS A 357 -2.26 -6.22 -30.34
C HIS A 357 -2.22 -5.26 -31.53
N HIS A 358 -2.56 -4.00 -31.28
CA HIS A 358 -2.33 -2.89 -32.20
C HIS A 358 -1.14 -2.08 -31.71
N VAL A 359 -0.11 -1.98 -32.56
CA VAL A 359 1.11 -1.22 -32.26
C VAL A 359 1.27 -0.07 -33.24
N VAL A 360 1.41 1.15 -32.72
CA VAL A 360 1.73 2.35 -33.48
C VAL A 360 3.12 2.83 -33.04
N VAL A 361 4.03 3.00 -34.00
CA VAL A 361 5.42 3.43 -33.74
C VAL A 361 5.66 4.78 -34.40
N SER A 362 6.33 5.70 -33.69
CA SER A 362 6.76 6.97 -34.29
C SER A 362 7.75 6.73 -35.43
N ILE A 363 7.48 7.31 -36.60
CA ILE A 363 8.34 7.15 -37.80
C ILE A 363 9.64 7.97 -37.73
N GLU A 364 9.76 8.88 -36.75
CA GLU A 364 10.90 9.79 -36.59
C GLU A 364 12.26 9.06 -36.44
N GLU A 365 12.28 7.83 -35.92
CA GLU A 365 13.49 7.00 -35.81
C GLU A 365 13.89 6.30 -37.11
N TYR A 366 12.96 6.11 -38.05
CA TYR A 366 13.21 5.43 -39.32
C TYR A 366 13.45 6.40 -40.48
N LEU A 367 13.33 7.70 -40.21
CA LEU A 367 13.70 8.76 -41.12
C LEU A 367 15.14 9.17 -40.82
N SER A 368 16.11 8.55 -41.50
CA SER A 368 17.38 9.21 -41.75
C SER A 368 17.05 10.46 -42.58
N LEU A 369 16.89 11.61 -41.93
CA LEU A 369 16.81 12.87 -42.63
C LEU A 369 18.20 13.14 -43.20
N ASP A 370 18.48 12.63 -44.40
CA ASP A 370 19.52 13.20 -45.24
C ASP A 370 19.27 14.70 -45.31
N GLU A 371 20.35 15.48 -45.20
CA GLU A 371 20.38 16.92 -44.95
C GLU A 371 19.18 17.69 -45.56
N PRO A 372 18.59 18.64 -44.81
CA PRO A 372 17.39 19.35 -45.25
C PRO A 372 17.65 20.01 -46.59
N ASN A 373 17.00 19.47 -47.64
CA ASN A 373 17.10 20.03 -48.97
C ASN A 373 16.47 21.44 -48.93
N THR A 374 17.29 22.47 -49.07
CA THR A 374 16.93 23.90 -48.94
C THR A 374 16.01 24.41 -50.06
N ASP A 375 15.58 23.52 -50.96
CA ASP A 375 14.79 23.83 -52.15
C ASP A 375 13.27 23.75 -51.96
N TYR A 376 12.78 23.43 -50.75
CA TYR A 376 11.34 23.44 -50.45
C TYR A 376 10.97 24.53 -49.45
N ARG A 377 10.26 25.55 -49.95
CA ARG A 377 9.81 26.74 -49.21
C ARG A 377 8.36 26.65 -48.73
N ASP A 378 7.79 25.44 -48.64
CA ASP A 378 6.45 25.25 -48.08
C ASP A 378 6.56 24.87 -46.60
N GLN A 379 6.30 25.86 -45.75
CA GLN A 379 6.04 25.63 -44.34
C GLN A 379 4.83 24.69 -44.20
N TYR A 380 5.07 23.57 -43.53
CA TYR A 380 4.07 22.57 -43.20
C TYR A 380 2.86 23.19 -42.47
N SER A 381 1.65 22.99 -43.00
CA SER A 381 0.36 23.26 -42.34
C SER A 381 -0.28 21.91 -42.00
N SER A 382 -0.31 21.55 -40.71
CA SER A 382 -0.80 20.25 -40.22
C SER A 382 -2.32 20.16 -40.07
N LYS A 383 -3.10 20.94 -40.81
CA LYS A 383 -4.56 20.91 -40.71
C LYS A 383 -5.16 20.28 -41.97
N GLU A 384 -5.87 19.16 -41.79
CA GLU A 384 -6.97 18.66 -42.64
C GLU A 384 -6.78 17.48 -43.63
N LYS A 385 -5.76 16.60 -43.52
CA LYS A 385 -5.74 15.37 -44.37
C LYS A 385 -5.32 14.08 -43.67
N SER A 386 -5.74 13.85 -42.41
CA SER A 386 -5.71 12.51 -41.83
C SER A 386 -7.03 11.77 -42.13
N ARG A 387 -6.96 10.52 -42.60
CA ARG A 387 -8.11 9.61 -42.73
C ARG A 387 -8.46 8.91 -41.40
N PHE A 388 -7.60 9.08 -40.40
CA PHE A 388 -7.80 8.62 -39.04
C PHE A 388 -8.27 9.81 -38.19
N GLU A 389 -9.39 9.65 -37.49
CA GLU A 389 -9.85 10.63 -36.50
C GLU A 389 -8.73 10.91 -35.51
N LEU A 390 -8.57 12.20 -35.17
CA LEU A 390 -7.70 12.64 -34.08
C LEU A 390 -8.19 11.97 -32.79
N MET A 391 -7.55 10.87 -32.38
CA MET A 391 -7.75 10.29 -31.06
C MET A 391 -7.11 11.21 -30.02
N ILE A 392 -7.92 12.12 -29.48
CA ILE A 392 -7.59 12.84 -28.26
C ILE A 392 -7.83 11.87 -27.10
N LEU A 393 -6.78 11.19 -26.66
CA LEU A 393 -6.83 10.44 -25.40
C LEU A 393 -6.80 11.44 -24.24
N ALA A 394 -7.85 11.38 -23.41
CA ALA A 394 -8.01 12.23 -22.25
C ALA A 394 -7.04 11.80 -21.13
N ALA A 395 -5.83 12.33 -21.16
CA ALA A 395 -5.02 12.80 -20.04
C ALA A 395 -3.57 13.01 -20.51
N SER A 396 -3.08 14.25 -20.42
CA SER A 396 -1.71 14.71 -20.67
C SER A 396 -1.19 14.79 -22.12
N THR A 397 -1.34 15.98 -22.69
CA THR A 397 -0.37 16.77 -23.50
C THR A 397 0.39 16.21 -24.72
N PHE A 398 0.30 14.95 -25.11
CA PHE A 398 0.91 14.50 -26.37
C PHE A 398 -0.09 14.55 -27.53
N ARG A 399 0.13 15.47 -28.47
CA ARG A 399 -0.49 15.44 -29.79
C ARG A 399 0.36 14.49 -30.65
N PHE A 400 -0.17 13.32 -30.99
CA PHE A 400 0.34 12.62 -32.17
C PHE A 400 -0.02 13.48 -33.38
N ALA A 401 1.00 14.09 -34.01
CA ALA A 401 0.81 14.68 -35.32
C ALA A 401 0.71 13.54 -36.33
N VAL A 402 -0.52 13.08 -36.60
CA VAL A 402 -0.78 12.18 -37.72
C VAL A 402 -0.65 13.02 -38.99
N GLY A 403 0.47 12.86 -39.70
CA GLY A 403 0.79 13.62 -40.91
C GLY A 403 1.10 12.69 -42.10
N CYS A 404 0.77 13.15 -43.32
CA CYS A 404 1.25 12.52 -44.54
C CYS A 404 2.68 12.98 -44.84
N TYR A 405 3.66 12.11 -44.63
CA TYR A 405 5.03 12.36 -45.07
C TYR A 405 5.14 12.17 -46.58
N LYS A 406 5.52 13.22 -47.31
CA LYS A 406 5.79 13.16 -48.74
C LYS A 406 7.28 12.88 -48.93
N THR A 407 7.64 11.61 -49.13
CA THR A 407 9.01 11.19 -49.46
C THR A 407 9.21 11.12 -50.97
N ARG A 408 10.44 11.36 -51.43
CA ARG A 408 10.85 11.14 -52.84
C ARG A 408 11.26 9.69 -53.12
N LEU A 409 11.29 8.84 -52.09
CA LEU A 409 11.61 7.42 -52.22
C LEU A 409 10.43 6.70 -52.87
N THR A 410 10.66 6.16 -54.08
CA THR A 410 9.69 5.34 -54.83
C THR A 410 9.40 4.02 -54.13
N GLU A 411 10.30 3.58 -53.26
CA GLU A 411 10.13 2.47 -52.33
C GLU A 411 10.76 2.85 -50.99
N PHE A 412 10.04 2.68 -49.90
CA PHE A 412 10.59 2.72 -48.54
C PHE A 412 10.45 1.32 -47.94
N LYS A 413 11.58 0.68 -47.59
CA LYS A 413 11.57 -0.47 -46.70
C LYS A 413 11.66 0.04 -45.27
N ILE A 414 10.54 0.06 -44.58
CA ILE A 414 10.57 0.22 -43.12
C ILE A 414 11.00 -1.13 -42.56
N HIS A 415 12.27 -1.23 -42.16
CA HIS A 415 12.71 -2.32 -41.31
C HIS A 415 12.16 -2.06 -39.90
N VAL A 416 10.93 -2.49 -39.65
CA VAL A 416 10.44 -2.61 -38.29
C VAL A 416 11.17 -3.80 -37.68
N THR A 417 12.28 -3.55 -37.00
CA THR A 417 12.81 -4.50 -36.02
C THR A 417 11.78 -4.60 -34.90
N ALA A 418 10.86 -5.54 -35.04
CA ALA A 418 9.81 -5.79 -34.06
C ALA A 418 10.46 -6.17 -32.72
N PRO A 419 10.27 -5.40 -31.63
CA PRO A 419 10.61 -5.87 -30.31
C PRO A 419 9.41 -6.64 -29.73
N LEU A 420 9.76 -7.73 -29.05
CA LEU A 420 8.98 -8.50 -28.08
C LEU A 420 7.86 -9.42 -28.59
N PHE A 421 6.97 -9.01 -29.51
CA PHE A 421 5.90 -9.91 -29.96
C PHE A 421 5.55 -9.66 -31.43
N CYS A 422 5.96 -10.57 -32.32
CA CYS A 422 5.41 -10.59 -33.67
C CYS A 422 5.41 -12.01 -34.25
N TRP A 423 4.24 -12.64 -34.23
CA TRP A 423 3.88 -13.64 -35.23
C TRP A 423 3.04 -12.89 -36.27
N SER A 424 3.67 -12.58 -37.42
CA SER A 424 3.09 -11.91 -38.60
C SER A 424 2.63 -10.45 -38.45
N ILE A 425 3.40 -9.54 -39.09
CA ILE A 425 2.93 -8.20 -39.47
C ILE A 425 2.10 -8.37 -40.75
N VAL A 426 0.81 -8.02 -40.70
CA VAL A 426 -0.03 -7.93 -41.89
C VAL A 426 0.02 -6.50 -42.41
N TYR A 427 0.60 -6.31 -43.60
CA TYR A 427 0.55 -5.04 -44.32
C TYR A 427 -0.77 -4.97 -45.12
N SER A 428 -1.62 -3.99 -44.84
CA SER A 428 -2.70 -3.60 -45.76
C SER A 428 -2.24 -2.38 -46.57
N SER A 429 -2.35 -2.48 -47.90
CA SER A 429 -2.03 -1.40 -48.85
C SER A 429 -3.06 -0.28 -48.87
#